data_AF-A0A2D8C6S1-F1
#
_entry.id   AF-A0A2D8C6S1-F1
#
_cell.length_a   1.000
_cell.length_b   1.000
_cell.length_c   1.000
_cell.angle_alpha   90.00
_cell.angle_beta   90.00
_cell.angle_gamma   90.00
#
_symmetry.space_group_name_H-M   'P 1'
#
loop_
_entity.id
_entity.type
_entity.pdbx_description
1 polymer ?
#
loop_
_entity_poly.entity_id
_entity_poly.type
_entity_poly.pdbx_seq_one_letter_code
_entity_poly.pdbx_strand_id
1 'polypeptide(L)'
;MLDFFHYNEISPLERFGPTARTLENLIKKRFNAMAAIMKEMDNRGITPTKAMMELLFEHAPQQNKQQKSPSSNKRDAPVKDDAFFKSAFETIELQKENTVMKQNLEQLQQQFMETLEKIEVTKSSFGKSKLYLNMKLEDYTQLKESLKTI
;
A
#
# COMPACT_ATOMS: atom_id res chain seq x y z
N MET A 1 44.45 -38.25 -39.05
CA MET A 1 43.61 -38.71 -37.91
C MET A 1 44.36 -38.57 -36.58
N LEU A 2 45.61 -39.04 -36.46
CA LEU A 2 46.44 -38.77 -35.28
C LEU A 2 46.78 -37.28 -35.08
N ASP A 3 46.91 -36.51 -36.15
CA ASP A 3 47.24 -35.08 -36.07
C ASP A 3 46.17 -34.26 -35.33
N PHE A 4 44.90 -34.67 -35.42
CA PHE A 4 43.80 -34.02 -34.70
C PHE A 4 43.99 -34.08 -33.18
N PHE A 5 44.50 -35.19 -32.66
CA PHE A 5 44.77 -35.39 -31.24
C PHE A 5 45.98 -34.56 -30.79
N HIS A 6 47.00 -34.45 -31.64
CA HIS A 6 48.16 -33.60 -31.36
C HIS A 6 47.83 -32.10 -31.35
N TYR A 7 47.09 -31.62 -32.36
CA TYR A 7 46.73 -30.21 -32.48
C TYR A 7 45.81 -29.72 -31.37
N ASN A 8 44.98 -30.60 -30.82
CA ASN A 8 44.06 -30.27 -29.73
C ASN A 8 44.56 -30.76 -28.37
N GLU A 9 45.80 -31.28 -28.30
CA GLU A 9 46.47 -31.79 -27.10
C GLU A 9 45.62 -32.81 -26.29
N ILE A 10 44.82 -33.64 -26.96
CA ILE A 10 43.98 -34.64 -26.30
C ILE A 10 44.48 -36.05 -26.59
N SER A 11 44.49 -36.92 -25.57
CA SER A 11 44.90 -38.30 -25.75
C SER A 11 43.85 -39.11 -26.54
N PRO A 12 44.25 -39.89 -27.56
CA PRO A 12 43.34 -40.77 -28.31
C PRO A 12 42.64 -41.84 -27.46
N LEU A 13 43.16 -42.10 -26.26
CA LEU A 13 42.65 -43.09 -25.31
C LEU A 13 41.77 -42.45 -24.22
N GLU A 14 41.64 -41.13 -24.20
CA GLU A 14 40.90 -40.41 -23.19
C GLU A 14 39.39 -40.47 -23.49
N ARG A 15 38.61 -40.93 -22.51
CA ARG A 15 37.15 -40.83 -22.58
C ARG A 15 36.81 -39.37 -22.42
N PHE A 16 36.45 -38.71 -23.53
CA PHE A 16 35.95 -37.35 -23.51
C PHE A 16 34.79 -37.25 -22.51
N GLY A 17 35.07 -36.67 -21.35
CA GLY A 17 34.04 -36.09 -20.49
C GLY A 17 33.34 -34.93 -21.22
N PRO A 18 32.49 -34.15 -20.54
CA PRO A 18 31.91 -32.97 -21.17
C PRO A 18 33.03 -32.10 -21.78
N THR A 19 33.03 -31.98 -23.11
CA THR A 19 33.99 -31.17 -23.88
C THR A 19 34.08 -29.77 -23.28
N ALA A 20 35.25 -29.10 -23.34
CA ALA A 20 35.42 -27.75 -22.81
C ALA A 20 34.28 -26.78 -23.21
N ARG A 21 33.73 -26.95 -24.42
CA ARG A 21 32.56 -26.23 -24.93
C ARG A 21 31.24 -26.54 -24.20
N THR A 22 30.99 -27.78 -23.80
CA THR A 22 29.80 -28.12 -23.01
C THR A 22 29.94 -27.63 -21.57
N LEU A 23 31.15 -27.66 -21.02
CA LEU A 23 31.45 -27.08 -19.71
C LEU A 23 31.24 -25.56 -19.70
N GLU A 24 31.73 -24.85 -20.72
CA GLU A 24 31.52 -23.40 -20.88
C GLU A 24 30.02 -23.05 -20.95
N ASN A 25 29.25 -23.79 -21.74
CA ASN A 25 27.79 -23.61 -21.83
C ASN A 25 27.09 -23.87 -20.50
N LEU A 26 27.56 -24.85 -19.73
CA LEU A 26 27.00 -25.20 -18.43
C LEU A 26 27.30 -24.11 -17.38
N ILE A 27 28.51 -23.55 -17.41
CA ILE A 27 28.92 -22.42 -16.58
C ILE A 27 28.10 -21.17 -16.92
N LYS A 28 27.95 -20.82 -18.21
CA LYS A 28 27.13 -19.69 -18.67
C LYS A 28 25.68 -19.81 -18.22
N LYS A 29 25.07 -21.00 -18.37
CA LYS A 29 23.69 -21.25 -17.91
C LYS A 29 23.55 -21.09 -16.40
N ARG A 30 24.51 -21.60 -15.62
CA ARG A 30 24.51 -21.45 -14.15
C ARG A 30 24.63 -19.99 -13.74
N PHE A 31 25.50 -19.21 -14.37
CA PHE A 31 25.67 -17.80 -14.06
C PHE A 31 24.41 -16.99 -14.38
N ASN A 32 23.78 -17.24 -15.54
CA ASN A 32 22.51 -16.60 -15.89
C ASN A 32 21.39 -16.95 -14.91
N ALA A 33 21.32 -18.20 -14.45
CA ALA A 33 20.36 -18.61 -13.43
C ALA A 33 20.63 -17.91 -12.08
N MET A 34 21.90 -17.81 -11.67
CA MET A 34 22.27 -17.07 -10.45
C MET A 34 21.92 -15.59 -10.55
N ALA A 35 22.18 -14.94 -11.69
CA ALA A 35 21.81 -13.54 -11.91
C ALA A 35 20.29 -13.35 -11.88
N ALA A 36 19.52 -14.28 -12.44
CA ALA A 36 18.06 -14.26 -12.37
C ALA A 36 17.55 -14.43 -10.93
N ILE A 37 18.15 -15.34 -10.15
CA ILE A 37 17.81 -15.55 -8.74
C ILE A 37 18.14 -14.30 -7.91
N MET A 38 19.33 -13.70 -8.08
CA MET A 38 19.69 -12.46 -7.39
C MET A 38 18.71 -11.32 -7.73
N LYS A 39 18.38 -11.15 -9.01
CA LYS A 39 17.39 -10.15 -9.45
C LYS A 39 15.99 -10.41 -8.87
N GLU A 40 15.58 -11.66 -8.80
CA GLU A 40 14.32 -12.07 -8.18
C GLU A 40 14.32 -11.80 -6.67
N MET A 41 15.43 -12.05 -5.98
CA MET A 41 15.61 -11.74 -4.55
C MET A 41 15.53 -10.23 -4.30
N ASP A 42 16.20 -9.43 -5.13
CA ASP A 42 16.10 -7.97 -5.07
C ASP A 42 14.67 -7.50 -5.31
N ASN A 43 13.99 -8.01 -6.33
CA ASN A 43 12.59 -7.65 -6.58
C ASN A 43 11.67 -8.08 -5.43
N ARG A 44 11.81 -9.30 -4.89
CA ARG A 44 10.98 -9.77 -3.77
C ARG A 44 11.23 -9.02 -2.46
N GLY A 45 12.48 -8.63 -2.18
CA GLY A 45 12.83 -7.92 -0.94
C GLY A 45 12.60 -6.41 -1.00
N ILE A 46 12.89 -5.79 -2.15
CA ILE A 46 12.92 -4.33 -2.29
C ILE A 46 11.54 -3.80 -2.68
N THR A 47 10.75 -4.51 -3.49
CA THR A 47 9.42 -4.03 -3.92
C THR A 47 8.42 -3.85 -2.77
N PRO A 48 8.24 -4.81 -1.83
CA PRO A 48 7.31 -4.60 -0.71
C PRO A 48 7.81 -3.53 0.26
N THR A 49 9.13 -3.45 0.48
CA THR A 49 9.74 -2.42 1.34
C THR A 49 9.57 -1.03 0.72
N LYS A 50 9.75 -0.91 -0.61
CA LYS A 50 9.50 0.32 -1.35
C LYS A 50 8.03 0.72 -1.27
N ALA A 51 7.10 -0.21 -1.50
CA ALA A 51 5.67 0.06 -1.40
C ALA A 51 5.27 0.50 0.02
N MET A 52 5.79 -0.16 1.06
CA MET A 52 5.58 0.23 2.46
C MET A 52 6.14 1.63 2.76
N MET A 53 7.33 1.96 2.27
CA MET A 53 7.93 3.28 2.43
C MET A 53 7.16 4.36 1.69
N GLU A 54 6.71 4.09 0.46
CA GLU A 54 5.87 4.99 -0.33
C GLU A 54 4.54 5.28 0.40
N LEU A 55 3.90 4.27 1.00
CA LEU A 55 2.72 4.44 1.85
C LEU A 55 2.99 5.28 3.11
N LEU A 56 4.10 5.03 3.80
CA LEU A 56 4.50 5.82 4.97
C LEU A 56 4.75 7.29 4.61
N PHE A 57 5.28 7.57 3.42
CA PHE A 57 5.58 8.94 2.97
C PHE A 57 4.45 9.62 2.20
N GLU A 58 3.44 8.90 1.69
CA GLU A 58 2.17 9.48 1.20
C GLU A 58 1.34 10.07 2.36
N HIS A 59 1.46 9.50 3.56
CA HIS A 59 0.81 10.03 4.77
C HIS A 59 1.64 11.09 5.49
N ALA A 60 2.88 11.35 5.05
CA ALA A 60 3.62 12.53 5.46
C ALA A 60 3.12 13.74 4.64
N PRO A 61 2.96 14.94 5.23
CA PRO A 61 2.53 16.13 4.48
C PRO A 61 3.60 16.51 3.46
N GLN A 62 3.45 16.01 2.22
CA GLN A 62 4.34 16.31 1.10
C GLN A 62 4.08 17.75 0.66
N GLN A 63 4.94 18.66 1.12
CA GLN A 63 5.05 19.99 0.51
C GLN A 63 5.57 19.82 -0.93
N ASN A 64 4.66 19.99 -1.89
CA ASN A 64 4.89 20.32 -3.30
C ASN A 64 6.21 19.80 -3.91
N LYS A 65 6.14 18.71 -4.68
CA LYS A 65 6.82 18.61 -5.98
C LYS A 65 6.32 17.40 -6.79
N GLN A 66 5.84 17.72 -7.98
CA GLN A 66 5.54 16.83 -9.09
C GLN A 66 6.73 15.91 -9.40
N GLN A 67 6.51 14.59 -9.64
CA GLN A 67 7.32 13.81 -10.59
C GLN A 67 6.78 12.38 -10.86
N LYS A 68 6.18 12.23 -12.05
CA LYS A 68 6.28 11.13 -13.04
C LYS A 68 6.56 9.70 -12.53
N SER A 69 5.57 8.83 -12.68
CA SER A 69 5.72 7.38 -12.75
C SER A 69 6.32 6.93 -14.10
N PRO A 70 7.31 6.01 -14.13
CA PRO A 70 7.66 5.29 -15.34
C PRO A 70 6.91 3.96 -15.41
N SER A 71 6.18 3.79 -16.49
CA SER A 71 5.57 2.53 -16.92
C SER A 71 6.63 1.46 -17.18
N SER A 72 6.35 0.20 -16.80
CA SER A 72 7.04 -0.95 -17.38
C SER A 72 6.09 -2.13 -17.57
N ASN A 73 5.90 -2.51 -18.83
CA ASN A 73 5.25 -3.74 -19.28
C ASN A 73 6.23 -4.92 -19.14
N LYS A 74 5.77 -6.06 -18.60
CA LYS A 74 5.76 -7.41 -19.24
C LYS A 74 5.30 -8.47 -18.23
N ARG A 75 4.42 -9.35 -18.70
CA ARG A 75 3.71 -10.43 -17.99
C ARG A 75 4.62 -11.68 -17.91
N ASP A 76 4.45 -12.51 -16.87
CA ASP A 76 4.31 -13.99 -16.94
C ASP A 76 4.41 -14.65 -15.55
N ALA A 77 3.26 -14.82 -14.87
CA ALA A 77 2.87 -15.91 -13.94
C ALA A 77 1.53 -15.51 -13.24
N PRO A 78 0.56 -16.42 -13.00
CA PRO A 78 -0.64 -16.10 -12.24
C PRO A 78 -0.30 -16.01 -10.75
N VAL A 79 0.03 -14.77 -10.43
CA VAL A 79 0.14 -14.07 -9.17
C VAL A 79 -0.79 -14.61 -8.07
N LYS A 80 -0.26 -15.46 -7.18
CA LYS A 80 -0.86 -15.65 -5.85
C LYS A 80 -0.57 -14.47 -4.91
N ASP A 81 0.39 -13.63 -5.28
CA ASP A 81 0.79 -12.44 -4.53
C ASP A 81 -0.25 -11.30 -4.66
N ASP A 82 -1.02 -11.24 -5.75
CA ASP A 82 -2.03 -10.19 -5.98
C ASP A 82 -3.18 -10.26 -4.97
N ALA A 83 -3.58 -11.47 -4.55
CA ALA A 83 -4.66 -11.64 -3.58
C ALA A 83 -4.23 -11.13 -2.19
N PHE A 84 -2.97 -11.37 -1.81
CA PHE A 84 -2.41 -10.89 -0.56
C PHE A 84 -2.37 -9.36 -0.55
N PHE A 85 -1.82 -8.73 -1.60
CA PHE A 85 -1.76 -7.28 -1.68
C PHE A 85 -3.15 -6.64 -1.75
N LYS A 86 -4.08 -7.19 -2.52
CA LYS A 86 -5.48 -6.71 -2.55
C LYS A 86 -6.12 -6.75 -1.17
N SER A 87 -5.95 -7.85 -0.43
CA SER A 87 -6.49 -7.96 0.93
C SER A 87 -5.84 -6.98 1.90
N ALA A 88 -4.54 -6.71 1.76
CA ALA A 88 -3.83 -5.72 2.57
C ALA A 88 -4.32 -4.30 2.26
N PHE A 89 -4.49 -3.95 0.99
CA PHE A 89 -5.04 -2.65 0.57
C PHE A 89 -6.48 -2.47 1.04
N GLU A 90 -7.34 -3.47 0.86
CA GLU A 90 -8.72 -3.47 1.34
C GLU A 90 -8.76 -3.30 2.87
N THR A 91 -7.89 -3.99 3.61
CA THR A 91 -7.78 -3.84 5.07
C THR A 91 -7.37 -2.43 5.47
N ILE A 92 -6.42 -1.81 4.76
CA ILE A 92 -5.97 -0.44 5.02
C ILE A 92 -7.07 0.58 4.70
N GLU A 93 -7.77 0.41 3.58
CA GLU A 93 -8.89 1.26 3.18
C GLU A 93 -10.02 1.19 4.21
N LEU A 94 -10.40 -0.02 4.63
CA LEU A 94 -11.39 -0.23 5.70
C LEU A 94 -10.96 0.36 7.05
N GLN A 95 -9.67 0.29 7.38
CA GLN A 95 -9.14 0.93 8.58
C GLN A 95 -9.23 2.45 8.49
N LYS A 96 -8.87 3.03 7.33
CA LYS A 96 -8.96 4.46 7.08
C LYS A 96 -10.41 4.93 7.19
N GLU A 97 -11.35 4.24 6.54
CA GLU A 97 -12.78 4.54 6.65
C GLU A 97 -13.25 4.48 8.10
N ASN A 98 -12.86 3.45 8.86
CA ASN A 98 -13.18 3.36 10.29
C ASN A 98 -12.60 4.52 11.10
N THR A 99 -11.37 4.96 10.82
CA THR A 99 -10.75 6.08 11.55
C THR A 99 -11.47 7.39 11.26
N VAL A 100 -11.82 7.65 10.00
CA VAL A 100 -12.59 8.85 9.60
C VAL A 100 -13.98 8.80 10.22
N MET A 101 -14.65 7.65 10.20
CA MET A 101 -15.97 7.49 10.84
C MET A 101 -15.90 7.73 12.35
N LYS A 102 -14.86 7.22 13.03
CA LYS A 102 -14.65 7.51 14.46
C LYS A 102 -14.44 9.00 14.72
N GLN A 103 -13.63 9.67 13.90
CA GLN A 103 -13.42 11.12 14.00
C GLN A 103 -14.73 11.90 13.78
N ASN A 104 -15.53 11.53 12.77
CA ASN A 104 -16.82 12.15 12.51
C ASN A 104 -17.79 11.94 13.68
N LEU A 105 -17.82 10.74 14.28
CA LEU A 105 -18.63 10.46 15.46
C LEU A 105 -18.18 11.27 16.68
N GLU A 106 -16.88 11.39 16.91
CA GLU A 106 -16.34 12.21 18.00
C GLU A 106 -16.68 13.70 17.81
N GLN A 107 -16.56 14.22 16.58
CA GLN A 107 -16.97 15.59 16.25
C GLN A 107 -18.46 15.81 16.47
N LEU A 108 -19.30 14.85 16.06
CA LEU A 108 -20.75 14.93 16.26
C LEU A 108 -21.11 14.89 17.76
N GLN A 109 -20.41 14.05 18.55
CA GLN A 109 -20.57 14.02 20.00
C GLN A 109 -20.18 15.34 20.65
N GLN A 110 -19.07 15.96 20.22
CA GLN A 110 -18.64 17.26 20.72
C GLN A 110 -19.65 18.36 20.37
N GLN A 111 -20.08 18.44 19.11
CA GLN A 111 -21.11 19.39 18.68
C GLN A 111 -22.42 19.20 19.46
N PHE A 112 -22.82 17.96 19.71
CA PHE A 112 -24.01 17.67 20.50
C PHE A 112 -23.85 18.16 21.95
N MET A 113 -22.71 17.91 22.59
CA MET A 113 -22.44 18.40 23.94
C MET A 113 -22.48 19.93 24.01
N GLU A 114 -21.85 20.63 23.05
CA GLU A 114 -21.91 22.09 22.95
C GLU A 114 -23.35 22.62 22.82
N THR A 115 -24.23 21.90 22.09
CA THR A 115 -25.64 22.30 22.00
C THR A 115 -26.40 22.04 23.30
N LEU A 116 -26.09 20.96 24.02
CA LEU A 116 -26.72 20.67 25.32
C LEU A 116 -26.32 21.70 26.39
N GLU A 117 -25.08 22.20 26.37
CA GLU A 117 -24.62 23.26 27.28
C GLU A 117 -25.38 24.58 27.10
N LYS A 118 -25.87 24.85 25.88
CA LYS A 118 -26.68 26.03 25.57
C LYS A 118 -28.15 25.90 26.01
N ILE A 119 -28.53 24.78 26.62
CA ILE A 119 -29.90 24.57 27.10
C ILE A 119 -30.04 25.23 28.47
N GLU A 120 -30.95 26.20 28.54
CA GLU A 120 -31.30 26.88 29.78
C GLU A 120 -32.70 26.46 30.25
N VAL A 121 -32.88 26.45 31.57
CA VAL A 121 -34.17 26.11 32.20
C VAL A 121 -34.94 27.39 32.51
N THR A 122 -36.09 27.62 31.85
CA THR A 122 -37.02 28.66 32.30
C THR A 122 -37.93 28.09 33.37
N LYS A 123 -37.88 28.68 34.57
CA LYS A 123 -38.88 28.42 35.62
C LYS A 123 -40.14 29.21 35.31
N SER A 124 -41.25 28.52 35.05
CA SER A 124 -42.57 29.15 34.85
C SER A 124 -43.22 29.44 36.20
N SER A 125 -43.78 30.65 36.38
CA SER A 125 -44.52 31.01 37.60
C SER A 125 -45.84 30.25 37.74
N PHE A 126 -46.40 29.78 36.63
CA PHE A 126 -47.64 28.99 36.58
C PHE A 126 -47.42 27.83 35.62
N GLY A 127 -46.90 26.70 36.13
CA GLY A 127 -46.77 25.45 35.37
C GLY A 127 -45.37 24.82 35.39
N LYS A 128 -45.19 23.78 34.57
CA LYS A 128 -43.94 23.01 34.49
C LYS A 128 -42.82 23.84 33.86
N SER A 129 -41.60 23.71 34.40
CA SER A 129 -40.40 24.30 33.82
C SER A 129 -40.17 23.78 32.40
N LYS A 130 -39.74 24.67 31.51
CA LYS A 130 -39.42 24.34 30.11
C LYS A 130 -37.93 24.53 29.86
N LEU A 131 -37.38 23.70 28.99
CA LEU A 131 -36.03 23.85 28.46
C LEU A 131 -36.12 24.62 27.15
N TYR A 132 -35.26 25.63 26.97
CA TYR A 132 -35.10 26.32 25.70
C TYR A 132 -33.62 26.34 25.32
N LEU A 133 -33.37 26.23 24.02
CA LEU A 133 -32.03 26.28 23.47
C LEU A 133 -31.68 27.74 23.19
N ASN A 134 -30.68 28.26 23.90
CA ASN A 134 -30.19 29.62 23.71
C ASN A 134 -29.18 29.65 22.56
N MET A 135 -29.66 29.87 21.33
CA MET A 135 -28.81 29.99 20.15
C MET A 135 -29.35 31.01 19.14
N LYS A 136 -28.47 31.51 18.26
CA LYS A 136 -28.87 32.40 17.17
C LYS A 136 -29.62 31.61 16.09
N LEU A 137 -30.47 32.29 15.32
CA LEU A 137 -31.23 31.68 14.24
C LEU A 137 -30.30 31.13 13.13
N GLU A 138 -29.18 31.81 12.87
CA GLU A 138 -28.13 31.39 11.93
C GLU A 138 -27.53 30.04 12.34
N ASP A 139 -27.11 29.91 13.61
CA ASP A 139 -26.55 28.66 14.17
C ASP A 139 -27.55 27.50 14.07
N TYR A 140 -28.84 27.77 14.33
CA TYR A 140 -29.90 26.78 14.19
C TYR A 140 -30.07 26.31 12.74
N THR A 141 -30.05 27.24 11.77
CA THR A 141 -30.16 26.87 10.35
C THR A 141 -28.97 26.03 9.88
N GLN A 142 -27.75 26.38 10.31
CA GLN A 142 -26.54 25.61 10.02
C GLN A 142 -26.60 24.21 10.63
N LEU A 143 -27.01 24.09 11.90
CA LEU A 143 -27.20 22.79 12.56
C LEU A 143 -28.27 21.94 11.87
N LYS A 144 -29.35 22.56 11.41
CA LYS A 144 -30.43 21.87 10.69
C LYS A 144 -29.97 21.38 9.31
N GLU A 145 -29.13 22.15 8.63
CA GLU A 145 -28.55 21.78 7.33
C GLU A 145 -27.51 20.66 7.47
N SER A 146 -26.65 20.73 8.48
CA SER A 146 -25.62 19.70 8.74
C SER A 146 -26.25 18.33 9.03
N LEU A 147 -27.41 18.28 9.68
CA LEU A 147 -28.16 17.05 9.94
C LEU A 147 -28.95 16.51 8.74
N LYS A 148 -29.23 17.36 7.73
CA LYS A 148 -30.03 16.98 6.55
C LYS A 148 -29.18 16.47 5.39
N THR A 149 -27.86 16.64 5.47
CA THR A 149 -26.90 16.25 4.43
C THR A 149 -26.33 14.84 4.67
N ILE A 150 -26.83 14.14 5.70
CA ILE A 150 -26.62 12.70 5.94
C ILE A 150 -27.66 11.92 5.15
#